data_AF-A0A7V6TLC5-F1
#
_entry.id   AF-A0A7V6TLC5-F1
#
_cell.length_a   1.000
_cell.length_b   1.000
_cell.length_c   1.000
_cell.angle_alpha   90.00
_cell.angle_beta   90.00
_cell.angle_gamma   90.00
#
_symmetry.space_group_name_H-M   'P 1'
#
loop_
_entity.id
_entity.type
_entity.pdbx_description
1 polymer ?
#
loop_
_entity_poly.entity_id
_entity_poly.type
_entity_poly.pdbx_seq_one_letter_code
_entity_poly.pdbx_strand_id
1 'polypeptide(L)'
;LMLRCCGAPAEWAGQREMFGEAVREITHQWQELGQPSFIVACSSCYQVLKNSFPASKITSLWEIYDRIGLPEGCVEANPGTVTVHDACSTRQEKHIHESVRRILKKLNYNVEELKNSREKTECCGYGGLMCFANPELAVQVVDRRIHESKSDYLTYCTMCRDRFAAGSKRAFHMLDLIYGSNKKALAGRKGPGYSQRHENRARLKNRMLREVWREEVVELKSFEKIELELSDEVKEIMENRLILVEDIQKVIEHAEGSGNKLYNEDNGHYLASFRPVSVTYWVVYSRRGKQYIIHNAYSHRMQVSGM
;
A
#
# COMPACT_ATOMS: atom_id res chain seq x y z
N LEU A 1 18.32 6.05 -1.62
CA LEU A 1 16.97 5.50 -1.31
C LEU A 1 16.31 5.00 -2.60
N MET A 2 15.89 3.74 -2.67
CA MET A 2 15.14 3.21 -3.83
C MET A 2 13.65 3.14 -3.49
N LEU A 3 12.82 3.98 -4.13
CA LEU A 3 11.36 4.02 -3.93
C LEU A 3 10.61 3.42 -5.11
N ARG A 4 10.84 2.13 -5.36
CA ARG A 4 10.30 1.41 -6.51
C ARG A 4 9.61 0.12 -6.10
N CYS A 5 8.75 -0.38 -6.99
CA CYS A 5 8.07 -1.66 -6.80
C CYS A 5 9.03 -2.82 -7.13
N CYS A 6 8.90 -3.95 -6.45
CA CYS A 6 9.61 -5.18 -6.79
C CYS A 6 9.16 -5.80 -8.12
N GLY A 7 8.00 -5.39 -8.64
CA GLY A 7 7.43 -5.92 -9.89
C GLY A 7 6.41 -7.05 -9.69
N ALA A 8 6.10 -7.46 -8.45
CA ALA A 8 5.14 -8.53 -8.18
C ALA A 8 3.79 -8.38 -8.91
N PRO A 9 3.16 -7.18 -8.99
CA PRO A 9 1.94 -7.00 -9.79
C PRO A 9 2.13 -7.30 -11.28
N ALA A 10 3.24 -6.86 -11.87
CA ALA A 10 3.54 -7.12 -13.28
C ALA A 10 3.76 -8.62 -13.54
N GLU A 11 4.47 -9.30 -12.64
CA GLU A 11 4.66 -10.75 -12.68
C GLU A 11 3.32 -11.49 -12.64
N TRP A 12 2.46 -11.16 -11.67
CA TRP A 12 1.14 -11.78 -11.52
C TRP A 12 0.21 -11.51 -12.71
N ALA A 13 0.34 -10.35 -13.36
CA ALA A 13 -0.41 -10.00 -14.56
C ALA A 13 0.13 -10.68 -15.83
N GLY A 14 1.25 -11.40 -15.77
CA GLY A 14 1.92 -11.94 -16.95
C GLY A 14 2.60 -10.89 -17.83
N GLN A 15 2.78 -9.66 -17.33
CA GLN A 15 3.44 -8.55 -18.02
C GLN A 15 4.96 -8.72 -17.96
N ARG A 16 5.47 -9.72 -18.70
CA ARG A 16 6.87 -10.17 -18.64
C ARG A 16 7.88 -9.06 -18.91
N GLU A 17 7.59 -8.17 -19.86
CA GLU A 17 8.47 -7.05 -20.20
C GLU A 17 8.57 -6.05 -19.04
N MET A 18 7.44 -5.57 -18.54
CA MET A 18 7.38 -4.66 -17.39
C MET A 18 8.01 -5.28 -16.12
N PHE A 19 7.79 -6.57 -15.89
CA PHE A 19 8.45 -7.27 -14.79
C PHE A 19 9.97 -7.32 -14.98
N GLY A 20 10.43 -7.65 -16.19
CA GLY A 20 11.84 -7.65 -16.55
C GLY A 20 12.50 -6.28 -16.39
N GLU A 21 11.82 -5.20 -16.77
CA GLU A 21 12.28 -3.81 -16.53
C GLU A 21 12.41 -3.52 -15.05
N ALA A 22 11.38 -3.86 -14.26
CA ALA A 22 11.39 -3.64 -12.82
C ALA A 22 12.59 -4.32 -12.15
N VAL A 23 12.87 -5.58 -12.51
CA VAL A 23 14.02 -6.35 -12.03
C VAL A 23 15.34 -5.77 -12.53
N ARG A 24 15.47 -5.42 -13.82
CA ARG A 24 16.70 -4.83 -14.37
C ARG A 24 17.10 -3.54 -13.65
N GLU A 25 16.15 -2.66 -13.38
CA GLU A 25 16.41 -1.43 -12.64
C GLU A 25 16.85 -1.70 -11.19
N ILE A 26 16.25 -2.68 -10.50
CA ILE A 26 16.70 -3.09 -9.16
C ILE A 26 18.13 -3.65 -9.24
N THR A 27 18.40 -4.50 -10.23
CA THR A 27 19.72 -5.11 -10.44
C THR A 27 20.78 -4.05 -10.67
N HIS A 28 20.53 -3.07 -11.54
CA HIS A 28 21.46 -1.97 -11.80
C HIS A 28 21.84 -1.24 -10.51
N GLN A 29 20.85 -0.74 -9.78
CA GLN A 29 21.10 0.00 -8.53
C GLN A 29 21.73 -0.88 -7.44
N TRP A 30 21.37 -2.15 -7.37
CA TRP A 30 21.97 -3.10 -6.44
C TRP A 30 23.45 -3.35 -6.74
N GLN A 31 23.82 -3.42 -8.02
CA GLN A 31 25.21 -3.56 -8.46
C GLN A 31 26.02 -2.29 -8.17
N GLU A 32 25.45 -1.10 -8.42
CA GLU A 32 26.09 0.18 -8.07
C GLU A 32 26.38 0.30 -6.57
N LEU A 33 25.56 -0.32 -5.72
CA LEU A 33 25.75 -0.37 -4.27
C LEU A 33 26.75 -1.45 -3.80
N GLY A 34 27.42 -2.15 -4.72
CA GLY A 34 28.38 -3.21 -4.37
C GLY A 34 27.73 -4.54 -3.98
N GLN A 35 26.51 -4.81 -4.46
CA GLN A 35 25.79 -6.08 -4.26
C GLN A 35 25.59 -6.48 -2.78
N PRO A 36 25.05 -5.58 -1.93
CA PRO A 36 24.81 -5.87 -0.51
C PRO A 36 23.75 -6.97 -0.33
N SER A 37 23.65 -7.53 0.88
CA SER A 37 22.53 -8.42 1.20
C SER A 37 21.22 -7.64 1.35
N PHE A 38 20.12 -8.22 0.89
CA PHE A 38 18.77 -7.71 1.07
C PHE A 38 18.18 -8.19 2.41
N ILE A 39 17.72 -7.24 3.23
CA ILE A 39 16.86 -7.52 4.39
C ILE A 39 15.42 -7.15 4.00
N VAL A 40 14.53 -8.14 3.95
CA VAL A 40 13.21 -7.98 3.32
C VAL A 40 12.08 -8.19 4.33
N ALA A 41 11.26 -7.15 4.52
CA ALA A 41 10.12 -7.18 5.44
C ALA A 41 8.82 -7.69 4.80
N CYS A 42 8.64 -7.44 3.49
CA CYS A 42 7.41 -7.78 2.78
C CYS A 42 7.51 -9.18 2.14
N SER A 43 6.57 -10.06 2.44
CA SER A 43 6.51 -11.43 1.91
C SER A 43 6.47 -11.50 0.37
N SER A 44 5.72 -10.62 -0.31
CA SER A 44 5.68 -10.63 -1.78
C SER A 44 6.99 -10.11 -2.38
N CYS A 45 7.62 -9.11 -1.77
CA CYS A 45 8.96 -8.66 -2.20
C CYS A 45 10.00 -9.76 -1.98
N TYR A 46 9.92 -10.49 -0.87
CA TYR A 46 10.83 -11.59 -0.57
C TYR A 46 10.78 -12.66 -1.66
N GLN A 47 9.58 -13.07 -2.08
CA GLN A 47 9.40 -14.07 -3.13
C GLN A 47 10.00 -13.60 -4.47
N VAL A 48 9.69 -12.37 -4.90
CA VAL A 48 10.25 -11.83 -6.16
C VAL A 48 11.77 -11.75 -6.09
N LEU A 49 12.33 -11.19 -5.01
CA LEU A 49 13.77 -11.03 -4.88
C LEU A 49 14.48 -12.37 -4.79
N LYS A 50 13.92 -13.36 -4.08
CA LYS A 50 14.48 -14.72 -4.01
C LYS A 50 14.50 -15.42 -5.37
N ASN A 51 13.52 -15.15 -6.23
CA ASN A 51 13.47 -15.71 -7.59
C ASN A 51 14.39 -14.98 -8.57
N SER A 52 14.70 -13.70 -8.33
CA SER A 52 15.48 -12.86 -9.25
C SER A 52 16.95 -12.67 -8.86
N PHE A 53 17.32 -12.92 -7.60
CA PHE A 53 18.66 -12.67 -7.06
C PHE A 53 19.20 -13.92 -6.32
N PRO A 54 20.53 -14.02 -6.10
CA PRO A 54 21.10 -15.13 -5.37
C PRO A 54 20.47 -15.29 -3.98
N ALA A 55 19.92 -16.48 -3.69
CA ALA A 55 19.21 -16.74 -2.44
C ALA A 55 20.07 -16.47 -1.18
N SER A 56 21.40 -16.65 -1.27
CA SER A 56 22.34 -16.34 -0.18
C SER A 56 22.42 -14.85 0.19
N LYS A 57 21.90 -13.97 -0.67
CA LYS A 57 21.83 -12.52 -0.44
C LYS A 57 20.47 -12.08 0.11
N ILE A 58 19.49 -12.98 0.26
CA ILE A 58 18.14 -12.63 0.71
C ILE A 58 17.95 -13.12 2.14
N THR A 59 17.52 -12.23 3.03
CA THR A 59 17.17 -12.58 4.42
C THR A 59 15.89 -11.87 4.82
N SER A 60 14.97 -12.58 5.48
CA SER A 60 13.76 -11.94 6.00
C SER A 60 14.09 -11.06 7.20
N LEU A 61 13.46 -9.89 7.28
CA LEU A 61 13.55 -9.03 8.47
C LEU A 61 13.14 -9.78 9.76
N TRP A 62 12.20 -10.72 9.65
CA TRP A 62 11.70 -11.48 10.79
C TRP A 62 12.75 -12.44 11.35
N GLU A 63 13.59 -13.03 10.49
CA GLU A 63 14.73 -13.84 10.93
C GLU A 63 15.78 -12.97 11.63
N ILE A 64 16.00 -11.75 11.12
CA ILE A 64 16.92 -10.79 11.75
C ILE A 64 16.45 -10.47 13.17
N TYR A 65 15.21 -10.01 13.35
CA TYR A 65 14.68 -9.71 14.69
C TYR A 65 14.64 -10.92 15.62
N ASP A 66 14.38 -12.10 15.08
CA ASP A 66 14.44 -13.31 15.87
C ASP A 66 15.87 -13.63 16.33
N ARG A 67 16.87 -13.43 15.47
CA ARG A 67 18.27 -13.70 15.82
C ARG A 67 18.90 -12.63 16.72
N ILE A 68 18.73 -11.35 16.39
CA ILE A 68 19.45 -10.25 17.05
C ILE A 68 18.69 -9.67 18.26
N GLY A 69 17.39 -9.96 18.37
CA GLY A 69 16.53 -9.40 19.39
C GLY A 69 15.64 -8.26 18.88
N LEU A 70 14.76 -7.80 19.76
CA LEU A 70 13.80 -6.72 19.49
C LEU A 70 14.27 -5.42 20.17
N PRO A 71 13.84 -4.25 19.68
CA PRO A 71 14.10 -2.98 20.35
C PRO A 71 13.63 -2.97 21.81
N GLU A 72 14.30 -2.20 22.66
CA GLU A 72 13.89 -2.02 24.06
C GLU A 72 12.49 -1.38 24.16
N GLY A 73 11.75 -1.70 25.22
CA GLY A 73 10.44 -1.11 25.50
C GLY A 73 9.28 -1.60 24.63
N CYS A 74 9.48 -2.62 23.77
CA CYS A 74 8.41 -3.16 22.91
C CYS A 74 7.58 -4.28 23.56
N VAL A 75 8.00 -4.82 24.71
CA VAL A 75 7.34 -5.94 25.39
C VAL A 75 6.27 -5.42 26.35
N GLU A 76 5.05 -5.93 26.22
CA GLU A 76 3.94 -5.63 27.12
C GLU A 76 3.73 -6.76 28.14
N ALA A 77 3.28 -6.43 29.35
CA ALA A 77 3.16 -7.42 30.44
C ALA A 77 2.07 -8.48 30.20
N ASN A 78 0.99 -8.13 29.50
CA ASN A 78 -0.06 -9.08 29.11
C ASN A 78 -0.89 -8.51 27.94
N PRO A 79 -0.36 -8.55 26.71
CA PRO A 79 -1.03 -7.95 25.56
C PRO A 79 -2.20 -8.79 25.00
N GLY A 80 -2.40 -10.00 25.51
CA GLY A 80 -3.48 -10.90 25.11
C GLY A 80 -3.11 -11.86 23.97
N THR A 81 -4.11 -12.24 23.18
CA THR A 81 -4.00 -13.27 22.13
C THR A 81 -4.16 -12.66 20.75
N VAL A 82 -3.33 -13.09 19.81
CA VAL A 82 -3.47 -12.77 18.38
C VAL A 82 -3.51 -14.04 17.54
N THR A 83 -4.27 -13.99 16.45
CA THR A 83 -4.32 -15.06 15.46
C THR A 83 -3.37 -14.76 14.32
N VAL A 84 -2.42 -15.66 14.06
CA VAL A 84 -1.44 -15.44 13.00
C VAL A 84 -2.02 -15.81 11.64
N HIS A 85 -1.94 -14.86 10.70
CA HIS A 85 -2.14 -15.13 9.29
C HIS A 85 -0.79 -15.17 8.57
N ASP A 86 -0.40 -16.35 8.10
CA ASP A 86 0.80 -16.51 7.28
C ASP A 86 0.57 -16.04 5.85
N ALA A 87 1.56 -15.35 5.29
CA ALA A 87 1.47 -14.83 3.93
C ALA A 87 1.68 -15.94 2.89
N CYS A 88 0.79 -16.01 1.89
CA CYS A 88 0.86 -17.02 0.84
C CYS A 88 2.16 -16.97 0.02
N SER A 89 2.73 -15.78 -0.22
CA SER A 89 4.01 -15.60 -0.94
C SER A 89 5.21 -16.24 -0.23
N THR A 90 5.14 -16.44 1.09
CA THR A 90 6.19 -17.08 1.89
C THR A 90 5.74 -18.41 2.48
N ARG A 91 4.69 -19.03 1.92
CA ARG A 91 4.09 -20.28 2.41
C ARG A 91 5.10 -21.44 2.54
N GLN A 92 6.13 -21.47 1.70
CA GLN A 92 7.16 -22.52 1.73
C GLN A 92 8.36 -22.15 2.62
N GLU A 93 8.38 -20.95 3.20
CA GLU A 93 9.48 -20.44 4.01
C GLU A 93 9.24 -20.72 5.50
N LYS A 94 9.36 -22.00 5.89
CA LYS A 94 9.07 -22.46 7.27
C LYS A 94 9.85 -21.68 8.34
N HIS A 95 11.09 -21.30 8.05
CA HIS A 95 11.94 -20.52 8.94
C HIS A 95 11.36 -19.11 9.23
N ILE A 96 10.68 -18.48 8.26
CA ILE A 96 9.98 -17.21 8.46
C ILE A 96 8.78 -17.42 9.39
N HIS A 97 7.99 -18.47 9.14
CA HIS A 97 6.84 -18.80 9.98
C HIS A 97 7.24 -18.97 11.45
N GLU A 98 8.32 -19.70 11.70
CA GLU A 98 8.86 -19.90 13.05
C GLU A 98 9.39 -18.60 13.67
N SER A 99 10.13 -17.80 12.91
CA SER A 99 10.68 -16.52 13.39
C SER A 99 9.57 -15.58 13.84
N VAL A 100 8.47 -15.48 13.08
CA VAL A 100 7.28 -14.69 13.43
C VAL A 100 6.71 -15.11 14.79
N ARG A 101 6.65 -16.41 15.06
CA ARG A 101 6.07 -16.94 16.32
C ARG A 101 7.02 -16.79 17.49
N ARG A 102 8.33 -16.94 17.28
CA ARG A 102 9.34 -16.65 18.29
C ARG A 102 9.39 -15.16 18.64
N ILE A 103 9.21 -14.27 17.66
CA ILE A 103 9.02 -12.83 17.90
C ILE A 103 7.77 -12.59 18.75
N LEU A 104 6.64 -13.21 18.46
CA LEU A 104 5.43 -13.02 19.27
C LEU A 104 5.59 -13.48 20.70
N LYS A 105 6.27 -14.60 20.91
CA LYS A 105 6.62 -15.08 22.24
C LYS A 105 7.51 -14.07 22.98
N LYS A 106 8.49 -13.47 22.31
CA LYS A 106 9.34 -12.40 22.88
C LYS A 106 8.55 -11.13 23.22
N LEU A 107 7.55 -10.81 22.41
CA LEU A 107 6.60 -9.72 22.66
C LEU A 107 5.52 -10.10 23.71
N ASN A 108 5.59 -11.31 24.28
CA ASN A 108 4.68 -11.81 25.31
C ASN A 108 3.21 -11.97 24.86
N TYR A 109 2.97 -12.15 23.55
CA TYR A 109 1.65 -12.47 23.01
C TYR A 109 1.37 -13.97 23.03
N ASN A 110 0.12 -14.34 23.33
CA ASN A 110 -0.39 -15.68 23.07
C ASN A 110 -0.72 -15.81 21.58
N VAL A 111 -0.36 -16.95 20.98
CA VAL A 111 -0.57 -17.22 19.57
C VAL A 111 -1.70 -18.23 19.38
N GLU A 112 -2.72 -17.81 18.65
CA GLU A 112 -3.76 -18.67 18.10
C GLU A 112 -3.45 -18.96 16.62
N GLU A 113 -3.62 -20.22 16.21
CA GLU A 113 -3.39 -20.62 14.82
C GLU A 113 -4.73 -20.77 14.10
N LEU A 114 -4.79 -20.28 12.86
CA LEU A 114 -5.90 -20.60 11.96
C LEU A 114 -5.89 -22.09 11.61
N LYS A 115 -7.07 -22.65 11.30
CA LYS A 115 -7.19 -24.03 10.80
C LYS A 115 -6.23 -24.32 9.64
N ASN A 116 -6.12 -23.35 8.73
CA ASN A 116 -5.21 -23.36 7.60
C ASN A 116 -4.11 -22.31 7.86
N SER A 117 -3.05 -22.71 8.56
CA SER A 117 -1.88 -21.88 8.84
C SER A 117 -0.62 -22.41 8.14
N ARG A 118 0.46 -21.62 8.16
CA ARG A 118 1.78 -21.95 7.63
C ARG A 118 1.73 -22.43 6.18
N GLU A 119 2.22 -23.63 5.88
CA GLU A 119 2.23 -24.22 4.54
C GLU A 119 0.82 -24.44 3.98
N LYS A 120 -0.22 -24.42 4.83
CA LYS A 120 -1.63 -24.54 4.43
C LYS A 120 -2.34 -23.19 4.33
N THR A 121 -1.66 -22.07 4.60
CA THR A 121 -2.29 -20.73 4.66
C THR A 121 -3.04 -20.39 3.39
N GLU A 122 -4.27 -19.88 3.49
CA GLU A 122 -5.04 -19.42 2.32
C GLU A 122 -4.83 -17.94 2.04
N CYS A 123 -5.03 -17.54 0.78
CA CYS A 123 -4.84 -16.16 0.33
C CYS A 123 -5.82 -15.18 1.01
N CYS A 124 -5.36 -13.96 1.25
CA CYS A 124 -6.18 -12.83 1.74
C CYS A 124 -6.98 -12.11 0.63
N GLY A 125 -6.93 -12.61 -0.61
CA GLY A 125 -7.59 -12.00 -1.77
C GLY A 125 -6.80 -10.88 -2.46
N TYR A 126 -5.54 -10.65 -2.10
CA TYR A 126 -4.67 -9.66 -2.78
C TYR A 126 -3.78 -10.27 -3.87
N GLY A 127 -3.07 -11.34 -3.54
CA GLY A 127 -2.10 -11.98 -4.45
C GLY A 127 -2.75 -12.44 -5.75
N GLY A 128 -1.98 -12.45 -6.84
CA GLY A 128 -2.51 -12.78 -8.16
C GLY A 128 -3.43 -11.70 -8.75
N LEU A 129 -3.43 -10.49 -8.17
CA LEU A 129 -4.28 -9.36 -8.58
C LEU A 129 -5.79 -9.63 -8.51
N MET A 130 -6.22 -10.55 -7.64
CA MET A 130 -7.63 -10.93 -7.53
C MET A 130 -8.54 -9.72 -7.30
N CYS A 131 -8.15 -8.76 -6.46
CA CYS A 131 -8.95 -7.55 -6.23
C CYS A 131 -9.13 -6.65 -7.45
N PHE A 132 -8.32 -6.82 -8.51
CA PHE A 132 -8.46 -6.10 -9.77
C PHE A 132 -9.12 -6.95 -10.86
N ALA A 133 -8.84 -8.25 -10.88
CA ALA A 133 -9.34 -9.17 -11.90
C ALA A 133 -10.76 -9.67 -11.60
N ASN A 134 -11.11 -9.86 -10.33
CA ASN A 134 -12.43 -10.30 -9.87
C ASN A 134 -12.73 -9.71 -8.47
N PRO A 135 -13.19 -8.44 -8.42
CA PRO A 135 -13.44 -7.73 -7.17
C PRO A 135 -14.48 -8.42 -6.28
N GLU A 136 -15.55 -8.99 -6.85
CA GLU A 136 -16.59 -9.67 -6.08
C GLU A 136 -16.02 -10.89 -5.34
N LEU A 137 -15.21 -11.71 -6.04
CA LEU A 137 -14.52 -12.84 -5.41
C LEU A 137 -13.55 -12.37 -4.33
N ALA A 138 -12.83 -11.28 -4.56
CA ALA A 138 -11.90 -10.74 -3.56
C ALA A 138 -12.61 -10.30 -2.28
N VAL A 139 -13.84 -9.80 -2.37
CA VAL A 139 -14.70 -9.47 -1.22
C VAL A 139 -15.15 -10.75 -0.52
N GLN A 140 -15.66 -11.74 -1.25
CA GLN A 140 -16.09 -13.03 -0.69
C GLN A 140 -14.95 -13.77 0.03
N VAL A 141 -13.74 -13.74 -0.54
CA VAL A 141 -12.55 -14.34 0.06
C VAL A 141 -12.21 -13.64 1.37
N VAL A 142 -12.18 -12.30 1.40
CA VAL A 142 -11.91 -11.56 2.64
C VAL A 142 -12.99 -11.86 3.68
N ASP A 143 -14.26 -11.79 3.32
CA ASP A 143 -15.40 -12.04 4.21
C ASP A 143 -15.32 -13.44 4.85
N ARG A 144 -15.05 -14.49 4.06
CA ARG A 144 -14.83 -15.82 4.61
C ARG A 144 -13.66 -15.85 5.60
N ARG A 145 -12.54 -15.21 5.25
CA ARG A 145 -11.29 -15.31 6.02
C ARG A 145 -11.39 -14.56 7.35
N ILE A 146 -12.02 -13.38 7.40
CA ILE A 146 -12.11 -12.59 8.64
C ILE A 146 -12.91 -13.29 9.76
N HIS A 147 -13.80 -14.22 9.39
CA HIS A 147 -14.66 -14.96 10.32
C HIS A 147 -14.02 -16.24 10.89
N GLU A 148 -12.81 -16.61 10.46
CA GLU A 148 -12.16 -17.86 10.90
C GLU A 148 -11.66 -17.81 12.36
N SER A 149 -11.54 -16.63 12.94
CA SER A 149 -11.21 -16.46 14.36
C SER A 149 -11.73 -15.13 14.87
N LYS A 150 -12.08 -15.06 16.17
CA LYS A 150 -12.57 -13.84 16.82
C LYS A 150 -11.43 -12.90 17.24
N SER A 151 -10.25 -13.45 17.56
CA SER A 151 -9.07 -12.71 18.02
C SER A 151 -8.53 -11.75 16.95
N ASP A 152 -7.81 -10.71 17.38
CA ASP A 152 -7.16 -9.76 16.47
C ASP A 152 -6.15 -10.51 15.59
N TYR A 153 -6.09 -10.17 14.30
CA TYR A 153 -5.15 -10.80 13.38
C TYR A 153 -3.76 -10.19 13.51
N LEU A 154 -2.75 -11.03 13.38
CA LEU A 154 -1.38 -10.58 13.12
C LEU A 154 -0.96 -11.02 11.72
N THR A 155 -0.44 -10.06 10.98
CA THR A 155 0.15 -10.27 9.66
C THR A 155 1.59 -9.76 9.64
N TYR A 156 2.39 -10.31 8.74
CA TYR A 156 3.73 -9.79 8.40
C TYR A 156 3.86 -9.49 6.90
N CYS A 157 2.70 -9.31 6.25
CA CYS A 157 2.54 -8.80 4.91
C CYS A 157 1.56 -7.62 4.98
N THR A 158 2.01 -6.43 4.58
CA THR A 158 1.20 -5.20 4.63
C THR A 158 -0.10 -5.35 3.84
N MET A 159 -0.07 -6.05 2.71
CA MET A 159 -1.27 -6.24 1.90
C MET A 159 -2.27 -7.18 2.56
N CYS A 160 -1.83 -8.24 3.26
CA CYS A 160 -2.73 -9.04 4.08
C CYS A 160 -3.40 -8.20 5.16
N ARG A 161 -2.63 -7.34 5.86
CA ARG A 161 -3.19 -6.42 6.87
C ARG A 161 -4.30 -5.56 6.27
N ASP A 162 -4.00 -4.90 5.16
CA ASP A 162 -4.91 -3.95 4.54
C ASP A 162 -6.17 -4.64 4.00
N ARG A 163 -6.05 -5.87 3.46
CA ARG A 163 -7.22 -6.66 3.02
C ARG A 163 -8.14 -7.04 4.17
N PHE A 164 -7.59 -7.51 5.29
CA PHE A 164 -8.40 -7.83 6.46
C PHE A 164 -9.04 -6.60 7.08
N ALA A 165 -8.30 -5.49 7.18
CA ALA A 165 -8.84 -4.22 7.65
C ALA A 165 -9.97 -3.70 6.75
N ALA A 166 -9.89 -3.91 5.42
CA ALA A 166 -10.98 -3.58 4.50
C ALA A 166 -12.25 -4.42 4.75
N GLY A 167 -12.09 -5.67 5.21
CA GLY A 167 -13.18 -6.50 5.72
C GLY A 167 -13.59 -6.19 7.16
N SER A 168 -13.19 -5.05 7.73
CA SER A 168 -13.47 -4.67 9.14
C SER A 168 -12.87 -5.61 10.20
N LYS A 169 -11.91 -6.46 9.84
CA LYS A 169 -11.17 -7.28 10.80
C LYS A 169 -10.06 -6.45 11.44
N ARG A 170 -10.05 -6.44 12.77
CA ARG A 170 -8.93 -5.88 13.54
C ARG A 170 -7.66 -6.67 13.22
N ALA A 171 -6.65 -5.97 12.70
CA ALA A 171 -5.44 -6.60 12.20
C ALA A 171 -4.21 -5.71 12.44
N PHE A 172 -3.19 -6.32 13.01
CA PHE A 172 -1.85 -5.78 13.14
C PHE A 172 -0.97 -6.19 11.97
N HIS A 173 -0.06 -5.30 11.59
CA HIS A 173 1.21 -5.71 11.01
C HIS A 173 2.23 -5.96 12.14
N MET A 174 3.18 -6.88 11.98
CA MET A 174 4.20 -7.17 13.00
C MET A 174 4.95 -5.91 13.46
N LEU A 175 5.22 -4.96 12.56
CA LEU A 175 5.84 -3.68 12.92
C LEU A 175 4.96 -2.80 13.83
N ASP A 176 3.64 -2.98 13.82
CA ASP A 176 2.75 -2.28 14.76
C ASP A 176 2.94 -2.78 16.19
N LEU A 177 3.22 -4.07 16.35
CA LEU A 177 3.53 -4.66 17.65
C LEU A 177 4.93 -4.25 18.13
N ILE A 178 5.90 -4.18 17.23
CA ILE A 178 7.28 -3.83 17.60
C ILE A 178 7.45 -2.33 17.88
N TYR A 179 6.85 -1.44 17.07
CA TYR A 179 7.12 0.00 17.11
C TYR A 179 5.92 0.88 17.47
N GLY A 180 4.71 0.34 17.45
CA GLY A 180 3.50 1.12 17.71
C GLY A 180 3.27 1.37 19.21
N SER A 181 2.68 2.50 19.58
CA SER A 181 2.32 2.80 20.98
C SER A 181 0.87 2.46 21.31
N ASN A 182 -0.10 2.90 20.48
CA ASN A 182 -1.53 2.66 20.72
C ASN A 182 -2.03 1.40 19.98
N LYS A 183 -1.83 0.21 20.56
CA LYS A 183 -2.20 -1.07 19.93
C LYS A 183 -3.69 -1.15 19.58
N LYS A 184 -4.57 -0.68 20.46
CA LYS A 184 -6.02 -0.73 20.22
C LYS A 184 -6.43 0.03 18.96
N ALA A 185 -5.88 1.24 18.78
CA ALA A 185 -6.10 2.04 17.58
C ALA A 185 -5.42 1.42 16.35
N LEU A 186 -4.20 0.89 16.51
CA LEU A 186 -3.44 0.28 15.41
C LEU A 186 -4.12 -0.95 14.82
N ALA A 187 -4.72 -1.81 15.65
CA ALA A 187 -5.46 -2.97 15.16
C ALA A 187 -6.75 -2.57 14.41
N GLY A 188 -7.41 -1.51 14.86
CA GLY A 188 -8.70 -1.07 14.28
C GLY A 188 -8.58 -0.10 13.10
N ARG A 189 -7.36 0.31 12.72
CA ARG A 189 -7.18 1.32 11.68
C ARG A 189 -7.47 0.75 10.28
N LYS A 190 -8.08 1.57 9.43
CA LYS A 190 -8.21 1.28 8.00
C LYS A 190 -6.84 1.19 7.31
N GLY A 191 -6.79 0.53 6.17
CA GLY A 191 -5.62 0.60 5.28
C GLY A 191 -5.52 2.00 4.66
N PRO A 192 -4.32 2.45 4.25
CA PRO A 192 -4.22 3.69 3.48
C PRO A 192 -4.81 3.50 2.08
N GLY A 193 -5.56 4.50 1.60
CA GLY A 193 -5.99 4.58 0.21
C GLY A 193 -4.84 4.85 -0.76
N TYR A 194 -5.08 4.81 -2.06
CA TYR A 194 -4.01 4.93 -3.06
C TYR A 194 -3.28 6.28 -2.99
N SER A 195 -4.02 7.39 -2.89
CA SER A 195 -3.44 8.73 -2.70
C SER A 195 -2.59 8.80 -1.44
N GLN A 196 -3.09 8.25 -0.33
CA GLN A 196 -2.35 8.24 0.93
C GLN A 196 -1.06 7.43 0.83
N ARG A 197 -1.04 6.33 0.05
CA ARG A 197 0.19 5.56 -0.20
C ARG A 197 1.24 6.37 -0.97
N HIS A 198 0.82 7.13 -1.97
CA HIS A 198 1.70 8.02 -2.74
C HIS A 198 2.25 9.13 -1.85
N GLU A 199 1.39 9.81 -1.09
CA GLU A 199 1.81 10.82 -0.13
C GLU A 199 2.75 10.27 0.93
N ASN A 200 2.45 9.09 1.49
CA ASN A 200 3.31 8.46 2.49
C ASN A 200 4.70 8.16 1.92
N ARG A 201 4.79 7.74 0.64
CA ARG A 201 6.06 7.54 -0.08
C ARG A 201 6.81 8.86 -0.24
N ALA A 202 6.13 9.93 -0.65
CA ALA A 202 6.74 11.25 -0.80
C ALA A 202 7.22 11.81 0.55
N ARG A 203 6.40 11.74 1.60
CA ARG A 203 6.76 12.14 2.97
C ARG A 203 7.95 11.36 3.49
N LEU A 204 8.00 10.05 3.23
CA LEU A 204 9.16 9.21 3.58
C LEU A 204 10.41 9.67 2.85
N LYS A 205 10.34 9.91 1.53
CA LYS A 205 11.46 10.43 0.73
C LYS A 205 12.01 11.71 1.36
N ASN A 206 11.13 12.69 1.57
CA ASN A 206 11.50 14.02 2.04
C ASN A 206 12.03 13.99 3.48
N ARG A 207 11.52 13.10 4.33
CA ARG A 207 12.06 12.88 5.67
C ARG A 207 13.48 12.31 5.59
N MET A 208 13.69 11.26 4.80
CA MET A 208 15.00 10.63 4.71
C MET A 208 16.06 11.55 4.09
N LEU A 209 15.70 12.32 3.05
CA LEU A 209 16.59 13.32 2.46
C LEU A 209 17.07 14.33 3.50
N ARG A 210 16.15 14.86 4.34
CA ARG A 210 16.51 15.82 5.39
C ARG A 210 17.28 15.20 6.54
N GLU A 211 16.78 14.09 7.09
CA GLU A 211 17.27 13.55 8.36
C GLU A 211 18.52 12.67 8.19
N VAL A 212 18.61 11.92 7.08
CA VAL A 212 19.71 10.98 6.83
C VAL A 212 20.76 11.60 5.92
N TRP A 213 20.34 12.15 4.77
CA TRP A 213 21.26 12.70 3.76
C TRP A 213 21.55 14.19 3.93
N ARG A 214 20.83 14.90 4.82
CA ARG A 214 20.96 16.35 5.05
C ARG A 214 20.83 17.18 3.76
N GLU A 215 20.01 16.72 2.83
CA GLU A 215 19.71 17.38 1.56
C GLU A 215 18.49 18.30 1.68
N GLU A 216 18.51 19.40 0.93
CA GLU A 216 17.35 20.25 0.75
C GLU A 216 16.27 19.52 -0.07
N VAL A 217 15.02 19.71 0.32
CA VAL A 217 13.87 19.07 -0.35
C VAL A 217 13.26 20.08 -1.31
N VAL A 218 13.10 19.66 -2.57
CA VAL A 218 12.51 20.45 -3.65
C VAL A 218 11.09 20.94 -3.30
N GLU A 219 10.74 22.15 -3.76
CA GLU A 219 9.42 22.76 -3.65
C GLU A 219 8.28 21.86 -4.16
N LEU A 220 7.11 22.01 -3.52
CA LEU A 220 5.84 21.41 -3.96
C LEU A 220 5.55 21.80 -5.41
N LYS A 221 5.07 20.84 -6.19
CA LYS A 221 4.57 21.12 -7.55
C LYS A 221 3.40 22.09 -7.44
N SER A 222 3.21 22.95 -8.44
CA SER A 222 2.20 24.02 -8.41
C SER A 222 0.78 23.50 -8.12
N PHE A 223 0.39 22.36 -8.72
CA PHE A 223 -0.90 21.73 -8.45
C PHE A 223 -1.08 21.24 -7.00
N GLU A 224 0.00 20.91 -6.29
CA GLU A 224 -0.10 20.43 -4.89
C GLU A 224 -0.53 21.55 -3.94
N LYS A 225 -0.47 22.82 -4.37
CA LYS A 225 -0.97 23.99 -3.64
C LYS A 225 -2.49 24.15 -3.73
N ILE A 226 -3.16 23.37 -4.59
CA ILE A 226 -4.61 23.43 -4.78
C ILE A 226 -5.30 22.73 -3.61
N GLU A 227 -6.08 23.50 -2.83
CA GLU A 227 -6.86 22.99 -1.71
C GLU A 227 -8.18 22.37 -2.18
N LEU A 228 -8.39 21.09 -1.87
CA LEU A 228 -9.59 20.35 -2.21
C LEU A 228 -10.46 20.09 -0.97
N GLU A 229 -11.77 20.22 -1.14
CA GLU A 229 -12.77 19.66 -0.22
C GLU A 229 -13.35 18.39 -0.84
N LEU A 230 -13.17 17.27 -0.13
CA LEU A 230 -13.63 15.95 -0.55
C LEU A 230 -14.60 15.40 0.50
N SER A 231 -15.85 15.15 0.11
CA SER A 231 -16.79 14.39 0.95
C SER A 231 -16.35 12.93 1.07
N ASP A 232 -16.87 12.20 2.06
CA ASP A 232 -16.52 10.78 2.22
C ASP A 232 -17.01 9.92 1.04
N GLU A 233 -18.15 10.28 0.44
CA GLU A 233 -18.67 9.66 -0.78
C GLU A 233 -17.71 9.86 -1.96
N VAL A 234 -17.20 11.08 -2.15
CA VAL A 234 -16.25 11.37 -3.24
C VAL A 234 -14.91 10.65 -3.01
N LYS A 235 -14.43 10.58 -1.77
CA LYS A 235 -13.23 9.78 -1.44
C LYS A 235 -13.42 8.31 -1.78
N GLU A 236 -14.58 7.75 -1.51
CA GLU A 236 -14.91 6.36 -1.84
C GLU A 236 -14.99 6.14 -3.36
N ILE A 237 -15.62 7.04 -4.11
CA ILE A 237 -15.65 7.01 -5.57
C ILE A 237 -14.22 7.04 -6.15
N MET A 238 -13.39 7.96 -5.66
CA MET A 238 -12.00 8.09 -6.09
C MET A 238 -11.19 6.82 -5.81
N GLU A 239 -11.32 6.26 -4.60
CA GLU A 239 -10.62 5.04 -4.22
C GLU A 239 -11.06 3.83 -5.09
N ASN A 240 -12.37 3.67 -5.30
CA ASN A 240 -12.93 2.60 -6.13
C ASN A 240 -12.54 2.73 -7.60
N ARG A 241 -12.36 3.96 -8.09
CA ARG A 241 -11.96 4.26 -9.48
C ARG A 241 -10.45 4.42 -9.66
N LEU A 242 -9.65 4.21 -8.61
CA LEU A 242 -8.19 4.36 -8.62
C LEU A 242 -7.74 5.77 -9.06
N ILE A 243 -8.52 6.79 -8.69
CA ILE A 243 -8.23 8.20 -9.02
C ILE A 243 -7.51 8.84 -7.83
N LEU A 244 -6.34 9.42 -8.09
CA LEU A 244 -5.55 10.05 -7.04
C LEU A 244 -5.97 11.50 -6.81
N VAL A 245 -5.72 12.01 -5.60
CA VAL A 245 -5.88 13.45 -5.28
C VAL A 245 -5.05 14.30 -6.26
N GLU A 246 -3.83 13.86 -6.55
CA GLU A 246 -2.96 14.54 -7.51
C GLU A 246 -3.52 14.55 -8.95
N ASP A 247 -4.34 13.57 -9.33
CA ASP A 247 -4.99 13.56 -10.64
C ASP A 247 -6.07 14.64 -10.71
N ILE A 248 -6.84 14.81 -9.64
CA ILE A 248 -7.84 15.88 -9.51
C ILE A 248 -7.17 17.27 -9.53
N GLN A 249 -6.10 17.44 -8.76
CA GLN A 249 -5.36 18.70 -8.71
C GLN A 249 -4.78 19.08 -10.09
N LYS A 250 -4.23 18.12 -10.84
CA LYS A 250 -3.73 18.35 -12.21
C LYS A 250 -4.86 18.76 -13.17
N VAL A 251 -6.05 18.16 -13.06
CA VAL A 251 -7.22 18.55 -13.86
C VAL A 251 -7.62 20.00 -13.54
N ILE A 252 -7.70 20.36 -12.27
CA ILE A 252 -8.08 21.73 -11.85
C ILE A 252 -7.02 22.74 -12.29
N GLU A 253 -5.73 22.45 -12.09
CA GLU A 253 -4.64 23.30 -12.56
C GLU A 253 -4.73 23.56 -14.07
N HIS A 254 -4.91 22.49 -14.86
CA HIS A 254 -5.05 22.62 -16.30
C HIS A 254 -6.30 23.43 -16.69
N ALA A 255 -7.44 23.15 -16.07
CA ALA A 255 -8.71 23.79 -16.36
C ALA A 255 -8.71 25.29 -16.03
N GLU A 256 -8.15 25.65 -14.87
CA GLU A 256 -8.08 27.04 -14.41
C GLU A 256 -6.99 27.84 -15.15
N GLY A 257 -5.91 27.18 -15.57
CA GLY A 257 -4.85 27.82 -16.36
C GLY A 257 -5.19 28.00 -17.84
N SER A 258 -5.92 27.06 -18.44
CA SER A 258 -6.27 27.09 -19.87
C SER A 258 -7.67 27.66 -20.16
N GLY A 259 -8.55 27.67 -19.17
CA GLY A 259 -9.97 27.94 -19.38
C GLY A 259 -10.76 26.77 -19.99
N ASN A 260 -10.13 25.62 -20.25
CA ASN A 260 -10.79 24.43 -20.79
C ASN A 260 -11.65 23.73 -19.73
N LYS A 261 -12.84 24.28 -19.51
CA LYS A 261 -13.86 23.78 -18.58
C LYS A 261 -15.26 24.20 -19.03
N LEU A 262 -16.23 23.34 -18.76
CA LEU A 262 -17.63 23.60 -19.04
C LEU A 262 -18.33 24.01 -17.74
N TYR A 263 -19.12 25.08 -17.78
CA TYR A 263 -19.93 25.52 -16.65
C TYR A 263 -21.38 25.05 -16.81
N ASN A 264 -21.94 24.50 -15.75
CA ASN A 264 -23.34 24.09 -15.70
C ASN A 264 -24.13 25.15 -14.91
N GLU A 265 -25.06 25.83 -15.58
CA GLU A 265 -25.85 26.91 -14.97
C GLU A 265 -26.88 26.41 -13.95
N ASP A 266 -27.35 25.16 -14.05
CA ASP A 266 -28.40 24.61 -13.19
C ASP A 266 -27.91 24.36 -11.76
N ASN A 267 -26.64 24.00 -11.60
CA ASN A 267 -26.04 23.65 -10.30
C ASN A 267 -24.78 24.46 -9.95
N GLY A 268 -24.29 25.30 -10.86
CA GLY A 268 -23.08 26.10 -10.66
C GLY A 268 -21.78 25.29 -10.63
N HIS A 269 -21.78 24.07 -11.17
CA HIS A 269 -20.61 23.21 -11.21
C HIS A 269 -19.83 23.37 -12.51
N TYR A 270 -18.52 23.17 -12.42
CA TYR A 270 -17.62 23.03 -13.56
C TYR A 270 -17.35 21.56 -13.84
N LEU A 271 -17.33 21.19 -15.12
CA LEU A 271 -16.80 19.93 -15.61
C LEU A 271 -15.51 20.22 -16.37
N ALA A 272 -14.42 19.56 -15.99
CA ALA A 272 -13.15 19.68 -16.69
C ALA A 272 -12.50 18.31 -16.88
N SER A 273 -11.59 18.23 -17.86
CA SER A 273 -10.81 17.04 -18.10
C SER A 273 -9.35 17.36 -18.36
N PHE A 274 -8.47 16.41 -18.02
CA PHE A 274 -7.06 16.50 -18.36
C PHE A 274 -6.46 15.10 -18.53
N ARG A 275 -5.60 14.94 -19.54
CA ARG A 275 -4.88 13.71 -19.82
C ARG A 275 -3.38 13.94 -19.58
N PRO A 276 -2.87 13.73 -18.35
CA PRO A 276 -1.46 13.97 -18.05
C PRO A 276 -0.51 13.01 -18.78
N VAL A 277 -0.94 11.76 -19.00
CA VAL A 277 -0.13 10.72 -19.68
C VAL A 277 -1.02 9.84 -20.57
N SER A 278 -1.57 8.76 -20.03
CA SER A 278 -2.33 7.74 -20.78
C SER A 278 -3.79 7.62 -20.37
N VAL A 279 -4.16 8.19 -19.22
CA VAL A 279 -5.52 8.22 -18.67
C VAL A 279 -6.03 9.65 -18.71
N THR A 280 -7.24 9.84 -19.21
CA THR A 280 -7.97 11.10 -19.10
C THR A 280 -8.79 11.07 -17.83
N TYR A 281 -8.61 12.09 -17.00
CA TYR A 281 -9.37 12.27 -15.76
C TYR A 281 -10.37 13.40 -15.96
N TRP A 282 -11.55 13.21 -15.38
CA TRP A 282 -12.65 14.14 -15.41
C TRP A 282 -13.07 14.48 -13.99
N VAL A 283 -13.33 15.76 -13.76
CA VAL A 283 -13.67 16.29 -12.44
C VAL A 283 -14.87 17.20 -12.56
N VAL A 284 -15.86 16.96 -11.71
CA VAL A 284 -16.96 17.88 -11.45
C VAL A 284 -16.65 18.63 -10.16
N TYR A 285 -16.53 19.95 -10.21
CA TYR A 285 -16.15 20.76 -9.06
C TYR A 285 -16.86 22.11 -9.02
N SER A 286 -16.95 22.71 -7.85
CA SER A 286 -17.30 24.12 -7.69
C SER A 286 -16.22 24.84 -6.88
N ARG A 287 -16.25 26.18 -6.86
CA ARG A 287 -15.24 26.99 -6.18
C ARG A 287 -15.86 27.71 -4.97
N ARG A 288 -15.20 27.62 -3.82
CA ARG A 288 -15.53 28.38 -2.61
C ARG A 288 -14.29 29.14 -2.14
N GLY A 289 -14.16 30.39 -2.59
CA GLY A 289 -12.98 31.22 -2.32
C GLY A 289 -11.72 30.66 -2.99
N LYS A 290 -10.74 30.22 -2.19
CA LYS A 290 -9.50 29.57 -2.67
C LYS A 290 -9.59 28.05 -2.75
N GLN A 291 -10.66 27.46 -2.22
CA GLN A 291 -10.86 26.02 -2.15
C GLN A 291 -11.74 25.52 -3.30
N TYR A 292 -11.47 24.30 -3.77
CA TYR A 292 -12.26 23.60 -4.77
C TYR A 292 -13.03 22.46 -4.13
N ILE A 293 -14.36 22.49 -4.26
CA ILE A 293 -15.26 21.45 -3.75
C ILE A 293 -15.46 20.43 -4.86
N ILE A 294 -15.09 19.18 -4.62
CA ILE A 294 -15.24 18.12 -5.61
C ILE A 294 -16.56 17.41 -5.40
N HIS A 295 -17.33 17.30 -6.48
CA HIS A 295 -18.64 16.63 -6.48
C HIS A 295 -18.58 15.25 -7.11
N ASN A 296 -17.68 15.04 -8.08
CA ASN A 296 -17.50 13.75 -8.74
C ASN A 296 -16.15 13.68 -9.47
N ALA A 297 -15.65 12.46 -9.68
CA ALA A 297 -14.48 12.19 -10.49
C ALA A 297 -14.61 10.87 -11.24
N TYR A 298 -14.23 10.85 -12.52
CA TYR A 298 -14.15 9.62 -13.32
C TYR A 298 -12.94 9.65 -14.25
N SER A 299 -12.55 8.49 -14.75
CA SER A 299 -11.40 8.39 -15.64
C SER A 299 -11.64 7.35 -16.74
N HIS A 300 -10.97 7.53 -17.88
CA HIS A 300 -11.00 6.58 -18.99
C HIS A 300 -9.69 6.63 -19.79
N ARG A 301 -9.46 5.62 -20.63
CA ARG A 301 -8.28 5.57 -21.53
C ARG A 301 -8.56 6.04 -22.96
N MET A 302 -9.83 6.33 -23.29
CA MET A 302 -10.21 6.87 -24.59
C MET A 302 -9.53 8.22 -24.85
N GLN A 303 -9.13 8.46 -26.10
CA GLN A 303 -8.76 9.80 -26.56
C GLN A 303 -10.04 10.51 -26.99
N VAL A 304 -10.35 11.65 -26.37
CA VAL A 304 -11.46 12.50 -26.77
C VAL A 304 -10.87 13.60 -27.64
N SER A 305 -11.17 13.55 -28.94
CA SER A 305 -10.75 14.58 -29.89
C SER A 305 -11.73 15.75 -29.84
N GLY A 306 -11.23 16.97 -29.64
CA GLY A 306 -12.02 18.21 -29.84
C GLY A 306 -12.68 18.80 -28.58
N MET A 307 -11.93 19.00 -27.50
CA MET A 307 -12.34 19.81 -26.34
C MET A 307 -11.37 20.95 -26.12
#